data_AF-A0A6G8PTD8-F1
#
_entry.id   AF-A0A6G8PTD8-F1
#
_cell.length_a   1.000
_cell.length_b   1.000
_cell.length_c   1.000
_cell.angle_alpha   90.00
_cell.angle_beta   90.00
_cell.angle_gamma   90.00
#
_symmetry.space_group_name_H-M   'P 1'
#
loop_
_entity.id
_entity.type
_entity.pdbx_description
1 polymer ?
#
loop_
_entity_poly.entity_id
_entity_poly.type
_entity_poly.pdbx_seq_one_letter_code
_entity_poly.pdbx_strand_id
1 'polypeptide(L)'
;MAVNGAGRSLARTGAAALGALTVLLVFVLYLGTLAPTVLYYDYPELFDPAMLQAEAAVLGIGHPSGYPTYMMLTHLFTYLPIGDAAYGVNLASAVYGALAVAVIYGAGLRLSGQAVAAAVGALALGVSPLFWSQAVIAEVYTLNALFVAVVVAVLLLWRDRREDRYLMLAALLVGLSLTHHLTSGLLIPAGLAFVFVVDRKKLRRGGLLLRSLGLFLVGLLPYLYLPIRAAMEAPLNEADPSSPGRFLLLVTGAATS
;
A
#
# COMPACT_ATOMS: atom_id res chain seq x y z
N MET A 1 -11.87 -12.87 41.41
CA MET A 1 -12.09 -12.62 39.96
C MET A 1 -11.30 -11.44 39.37
N ALA A 2 -10.64 -10.58 40.17
CA ALA A 2 -9.91 -9.40 39.66
C ALA A 2 -8.47 -9.67 39.13
N VAL A 3 -7.86 -10.81 39.47
CA VAL A 3 -6.45 -11.13 39.13
C VAL A 3 -6.25 -11.41 37.63
N ASN A 4 -7.29 -11.85 36.91
CA ASN A 4 -7.20 -12.16 35.46
C ASN A 4 -7.21 -10.92 34.55
N GLY A 5 -7.65 -9.75 35.04
CA GLY A 5 -7.71 -8.51 34.26
C GLY A 5 -6.33 -7.87 34.07
N ALA A 6 -5.56 -7.78 35.16
CA ALA A 6 -4.22 -7.18 35.15
C ALA A 6 -3.23 -7.97 34.27
N GLY A 7 -3.23 -9.31 34.37
CA GLY A 7 -2.36 -10.15 33.54
C GLY A 7 -2.67 -10.07 32.03
N ARG A 8 -3.95 -9.98 31.66
CA ARG A 8 -4.37 -9.77 30.26
C ARG A 8 -4.03 -8.37 29.75
N SER A 9 -4.10 -7.36 30.61
CA SER A 9 -3.69 -5.99 30.28
C SER A 9 -2.18 -5.92 30.04
N LEU A 10 -1.38 -6.48 30.95
CA LEU A 10 0.08 -6.53 30.83
C LEU A 10 0.53 -7.28 29.57
N ALA A 11 -0.09 -8.41 29.25
CA ALA A 11 0.20 -9.16 28.03
C ALA A 11 -0.11 -8.37 26.75
N ARG A 12 -1.22 -7.60 26.74
CA ARG A 12 -1.57 -6.72 25.62
C ARG A 12 -0.60 -5.57 25.48
N THR A 13 -0.21 -4.94 26.58
CA THR A 13 0.79 -3.87 26.58
C THR A 13 2.15 -4.38 26.11
N GLY A 14 2.57 -5.57 26.56
CA GLY A 14 3.81 -6.20 26.13
C GLY A 14 3.82 -6.52 24.63
N ALA A 15 2.72 -7.05 24.09
CA ALA A 15 2.57 -7.28 22.66
C ALA A 15 2.66 -5.96 21.87
N ALA A 16 1.89 -4.94 22.28
CA ALA A 16 1.93 -3.64 21.62
C ALA A 16 3.33 -3.00 21.64
N ALA A 17 4.04 -3.06 22.77
CA ALA A 17 5.41 -2.56 22.90
C ALA A 17 6.39 -3.31 21.99
N LEU A 18 6.28 -4.65 21.91
CA LEU A 18 7.11 -5.45 21.01
C LEU A 18 6.84 -5.09 19.54
N GLY A 19 5.57 -4.95 19.15
CA GLY A 19 5.21 -4.52 17.80
C GLY A 19 5.76 -3.14 17.45
N ALA A 20 5.62 -2.17 18.37
CA ALA A 20 6.17 -0.82 18.19
C ALA A 20 7.70 -0.85 18.05
N LEU A 21 8.40 -1.65 18.87
CA LEU A 21 9.83 -1.83 18.77
C LEU A 21 10.24 -2.46 17.43
N THR A 22 9.54 -3.52 16.98
CA THR A 22 9.79 -4.15 15.67
C THR A 22 9.69 -3.15 14.54
N VAL A 23 8.63 -2.33 14.51
CA VAL A 23 8.42 -1.32 13.46
C VAL A 23 9.48 -0.22 13.56
N LEU A 24 9.80 0.25 14.76
CA LEU A 24 10.82 1.27 14.98
C LEU A 24 12.19 0.81 14.50
N LEU A 25 12.60 -0.43 14.82
CA LEU A 25 13.87 -0.99 14.37
C LEU A 25 13.97 -1.04 12.84
N VAL A 26 12.91 -1.50 12.17
CA VAL A 26 12.86 -1.53 10.71
C VAL A 26 12.89 -0.11 10.12
N PHE A 27 12.12 0.82 10.69
CA PHE A 27 12.09 2.19 10.19
C PHE A 27 13.44 2.89 10.37
N VAL A 28 14.11 2.72 11.52
CA VAL A 28 15.47 3.24 11.76
C VAL A 28 16.48 2.62 10.79
N LEU A 29 16.38 1.32 10.52
CA LEU A 29 17.22 0.66 9.51
C LEU A 29 17.03 1.30 8.13
N TYR A 30 15.79 1.51 7.70
CA TYR A 30 15.49 2.14 6.42
C TYR A 30 16.01 3.58 6.37
N LEU A 31 15.78 4.39 7.41
CA LEU A 31 16.33 5.75 7.48
C LEU A 31 17.86 5.77 7.42
N GLY A 32 18.52 4.83 8.07
CA GLY A 32 19.98 4.73 8.07
C GLY A 32 20.58 4.27 6.74
N THR A 33 19.76 3.75 5.82
CA THR A 33 20.19 3.25 4.50
C THR A 33 19.42 3.88 3.34
N LEU A 34 18.65 4.93 3.63
CA LEU A 34 17.82 5.65 2.66
C LEU A 34 18.70 6.36 1.64
N ALA A 35 18.30 6.32 0.36
CA ALA A 35 18.93 7.13 -0.67
C ALA A 35 18.81 8.63 -0.29
N PRO A 36 19.94 9.36 -0.19
CA PRO A 36 19.94 10.70 0.40
C PRO A 36 19.42 11.80 -0.52
N THR A 37 19.29 11.52 -1.83
CA THR A 37 18.89 12.48 -2.87
C THR A 37 18.45 11.73 -4.13
N VAL A 38 18.38 12.43 -5.26
CA VAL A 38 18.12 11.91 -6.60
C VAL A 38 19.05 10.74 -6.93
N LEU A 39 18.46 9.69 -7.53
CA LEU A 39 19.19 8.51 -7.96
C LEU A 39 19.67 8.63 -9.40
N TYR A 40 20.67 7.82 -9.76
CA TYR A 40 21.28 7.84 -11.07
C TYR A 40 20.37 7.20 -12.12
N TYR A 41 19.89 8.00 -13.07
CA TYR A 41 19.05 7.55 -14.17
C TYR A 41 19.77 6.59 -15.16
N ASP A 42 21.09 6.70 -15.27
CA ASP A 42 21.89 5.94 -16.25
C ASP A 42 22.06 4.44 -15.90
N TYR A 43 21.72 4.03 -14.68
CA TYR A 43 21.71 2.62 -14.31
C TYR A 43 20.30 2.05 -14.55
N PRO A 44 20.15 0.98 -15.36
CA PRO A 44 18.84 0.41 -15.69
C PRO A 44 18.00 0.04 -14.45
N GLU A 45 18.66 -0.36 -13.37
CA GLU A 45 18.02 -0.74 -12.09
C GLU A 45 17.47 0.45 -11.29
N LEU A 46 17.93 1.67 -11.59
CA LEU A 46 17.58 2.91 -10.87
C LEU A 46 16.82 3.91 -11.75
N PHE A 47 16.54 3.53 -12.99
CA PHE A 47 15.78 4.32 -13.95
C PHE A 47 14.41 4.72 -13.40
N ASP A 48 13.64 3.73 -12.93
CA ASP A 48 12.28 3.96 -12.42
C ASP A 48 12.28 4.81 -11.13
N PRO A 49 13.13 4.53 -10.11
CA PRO A 49 13.26 5.41 -8.96
C PRO A 49 13.56 6.87 -9.29
N ALA A 50 14.46 7.14 -10.23
CA ALA A 50 14.79 8.50 -10.64
C ALA A 50 13.60 9.19 -11.32
N MET A 51 12.83 8.47 -12.14
CA MET A 51 11.60 8.99 -12.75
C MET A 51 10.52 9.26 -11.71
N LEU A 52 10.24 8.31 -10.81
CA LEU A 52 9.25 8.46 -9.75
C LEU A 52 9.56 9.65 -8.82
N GLN A 53 10.85 9.92 -8.55
CA GLN A 53 11.28 11.11 -7.80
C GLN A 53 10.86 12.40 -8.50
N ALA A 54 11.08 12.49 -9.82
CA ALA A 54 10.71 13.67 -10.60
C ALA A 54 9.19 13.81 -10.77
N GLU A 55 8.51 12.71 -11.10
CA GLU A 55 7.06 12.65 -11.30
C GLU A 55 6.30 13.01 -10.04
N ALA A 56 6.62 12.40 -8.90
CA ALA A 56 5.95 12.70 -7.64
C ALA A 56 6.16 14.15 -7.21
N ALA A 57 7.32 14.76 -7.50
CA ALA A 57 7.60 16.16 -7.16
C ALA A 57 6.70 17.17 -7.89
N VAL A 58 6.21 16.83 -9.08
CA VAL A 58 5.39 17.73 -9.91
C VAL A 58 3.94 17.25 -10.10
N LEU A 59 3.52 16.21 -9.38
CA LEU A 59 2.27 15.49 -9.66
C LEU A 59 2.19 15.14 -11.16
N GLY A 60 3.23 14.48 -11.67
CA GLY A 60 3.32 13.98 -13.03
C GLY A 60 2.48 12.74 -13.26
N ILE A 61 2.40 12.32 -14.51
CA ILE A 61 1.82 11.03 -14.91
C ILE A 61 2.97 10.11 -15.26
N GLY A 62 3.11 9.04 -14.49
CA GLY A 62 4.20 8.09 -14.68
C GLY A 62 3.95 7.08 -15.77
N HIS A 63 4.99 6.29 -16.04
CA HIS A 63 4.89 5.15 -16.95
C HIS A 63 3.76 4.19 -16.50
N PRO A 64 3.22 3.34 -17.39
CA PRO A 64 2.07 2.50 -17.10
C PRO A 64 2.25 1.69 -15.81
N SER A 65 1.32 1.72 -14.84
CA SER A 65 -0.08 2.17 -14.92
C SER A 65 -0.39 3.64 -14.57
N GLY A 66 0.64 4.50 -14.46
CA GLY A 66 0.53 5.92 -14.09
C GLY A 66 0.41 6.20 -12.58
N TYR A 67 0.24 5.14 -11.77
CA TYR A 67 0.27 5.13 -10.30
C TYR A 67 -0.46 6.30 -9.58
N PRO A 68 -1.72 6.68 -9.93
CA PRO A 68 -2.40 7.84 -9.34
C PRO A 68 -2.33 7.96 -7.81
N THR A 69 -2.62 6.86 -7.10
CA THR A 69 -2.61 6.88 -5.62
C THR A 69 -1.21 7.13 -5.07
N TYR A 70 -0.19 6.52 -5.68
CA TYR A 70 1.20 6.76 -5.30
C TYR A 70 1.56 8.22 -5.52
N MET A 71 1.27 8.78 -6.70
CA MET A 71 1.63 10.16 -7.03
C MET A 71 1.02 11.15 -6.03
N MET A 72 -0.28 11.01 -5.75
CA MET A 72 -0.98 11.91 -4.83
C MET A 72 -0.48 11.80 -3.38
N LEU A 73 -0.24 10.59 -2.87
CA LEU A 73 0.20 10.39 -1.48
C LEU A 73 1.67 10.75 -1.29
N THR A 74 2.53 10.34 -2.23
CA THR A 74 3.97 10.54 -2.16
C THR A 74 4.35 12.01 -2.38
N HIS A 75 3.60 12.75 -3.21
CA HIS A 75 3.78 14.20 -3.34
C HIS A 75 3.67 14.95 -1.99
N LEU A 76 2.88 14.45 -1.04
CA LEU A 76 2.79 15.08 0.28
C LEU A 76 4.14 15.10 1.01
N PHE A 77 5.00 14.12 0.76
CA PHE A 77 6.32 14.03 1.38
C PHE A 77 7.31 15.04 0.80
N THR A 78 7.09 15.57 -0.41
CA THR A 78 7.98 16.57 -1.00
C THR A 78 7.84 17.95 -0.35
N TYR A 79 6.82 18.15 0.48
CA TYR A 79 6.64 19.35 1.30
C TYR A 79 7.37 19.29 2.65
N LEU A 80 7.92 18.14 3.04
CA LEU A 80 8.64 18.03 4.30
C LEU A 80 9.93 18.87 4.24
N PRO A 81 10.24 19.70 5.26
CA PRO A 81 11.41 20.57 5.26
C PRO A 81 12.69 19.79 5.66
N ILE A 82 12.89 18.60 5.08
CA ILE A 82 14.03 17.72 5.32
C ILE A 82 14.53 17.16 3.98
N GLY A 83 15.82 17.38 3.70
CA GLY A 83 16.40 17.00 2.41
C GLY A 83 15.80 17.77 1.23
N ASP A 84 15.97 17.22 0.04
CA ASP A 84 15.32 17.69 -1.19
C ASP A 84 14.04 16.89 -1.49
N ALA A 85 13.35 17.24 -2.59
CA ALA A 85 12.12 16.54 -2.98
C ALA A 85 12.35 15.04 -3.21
N ALA A 86 13.49 14.65 -3.80
CA ALA A 86 13.83 13.25 -4.06
C ALA A 86 14.00 12.46 -2.76
N TYR A 87 14.64 13.06 -1.75
CA TYR A 87 14.69 12.51 -0.40
C TYR A 87 13.29 12.30 0.19
N GLY A 88 12.39 13.28 0.04
CA GLY A 88 10.99 13.15 0.47
C GLY A 88 10.28 11.95 -0.17
N VAL A 89 10.46 11.73 -1.47
CA VAL A 89 9.89 10.58 -2.19
C VAL A 89 10.48 9.26 -1.69
N ASN A 90 11.81 9.17 -1.50
CA ASN A 90 12.46 7.99 -0.91
C ASN A 90 11.91 7.71 0.50
N LEU A 91 11.76 8.75 1.31
CA LEU A 91 11.22 8.66 2.67
C LEU A 91 9.78 8.13 2.68
N ALA A 92 8.96 8.48 1.69
CA ALA A 92 7.61 7.93 1.56
C ALA A 92 7.66 6.41 1.44
N SER A 93 8.54 5.86 0.59
CA SER A 93 8.73 4.41 0.45
C SER A 93 9.18 3.74 1.74
N ALA A 94 10.07 4.36 2.52
CA ALA A 94 10.47 3.87 3.84
C ALA A 94 9.30 3.85 4.84
N VAL A 95 8.47 4.90 4.84
CA VAL A 95 7.28 4.99 5.69
C VAL A 95 6.25 3.93 5.30
N TYR A 96 5.96 3.76 4.01
CA TYR A 96 5.04 2.73 3.54
C TYR A 96 5.54 1.33 3.92
N GLY A 97 6.85 1.08 3.78
CA GLY A 97 7.47 -0.19 4.16
C GLY A 97 7.33 -0.48 5.66
N ALA A 98 7.63 0.49 6.52
CA ALA A 98 7.48 0.36 7.97
C ALA A 98 6.01 0.16 8.41
N LEU A 99 5.07 0.86 7.76
CA LEU A 99 3.64 0.67 7.99
C LEU A 99 3.18 -0.73 7.56
N ALA A 100 3.69 -1.25 6.44
CA ALA A 100 3.38 -2.61 6.00
C ALA A 100 3.83 -3.63 7.05
N VAL A 101 5.05 -3.48 7.58
CA VAL A 101 5.57 -4.30 8.70
C VAL A 101 4.67 -4.21 9.94
N ALA A 102 4.18 -3.02 10.28
CA ALA A 102 3.25 -2.83 11.40
C ALA A 102 1.94 -3.61 11.22
N VAL A 103 1.38 -3.57 10.02
CA VAL A 103 0.14 -4.27 9.69
C VAL A 103 0.35 -5.78 9.67
N ILE A 104 1.48 -6.26 9.14
CA ILE A 104 1.86 -7.68 9.15
C ILE A 104 2.05 -8.19 10.57
N TYR A 105 2.69 -7.40 11.45
CA TYR A 105 2.76 -7.73 12.88
C TYR A 105 1.36 -7.90 13.48
N GLY A 106 0.45 -6.94 13.23
CA GLY A 106 -0.92 -7.00 13.73
C GLY A 106 -1.71 -8.21 13.19
N ALA A 107 -1.55 -8.53 11.90
CA ALA A 107 -2.17 -9.70 11.28
C ALA A 107 -1.60 -11.01 11.84
N GLY A 108 -0.27 -11.10 11.98
CA GLY A 108 0.41 -12.24 12.59
C GLY A 108 -0.04 -12.48 14.03
N LEU A 109 -0.11 -11.42 14.84
CA LEU A 109 -0.58 -11.51 16.24
C LEU A 109 -2.03 -11.99 16.30
N ARG A 110 -2.87 -11.53 15.37
CA ARG A 110 -4.27 -11.94 15.27
C ARG A 110 -4.44 -13.41 14.85
N LEU A 111 -3.52 -13.94 14.04
CA LEU A 111 -3.55 -15.33 13.57
C LEU A 111 -2.99 -16.30 14.61
N SER A 112 -1.86 -15.96 15.23
CA SER A 112 -1.14 -16.88 16.13
C SER A 112 -1.50 -16.69 17.60
N GLY A 113 -1.97 -15.50 18.00
CA GLY A 113 -2.06 -15.10 19.41
C GLY A 113 -0.70 -14.92 20.09
N GLN A 114 0.41 -15.02 19.35
CA GLN A 114 1.77 -15.03 19.87
C GLN A 114 2.56 -13.83 19.35
N ALA A 115 2.85 -12.89 20.25
CA ALA A 115 3.55 -11.64 19.91
C ALA A 115 4.94 -11.87 19.33
N VAL A 116 5.68 -12.86 19.84
CA VAL A 116 7.02 -13.19 19.34
C VAL A 116 6.98 -13.74 17.92
N ALA A 117 6.08 -14.70 17.64
CA ALA A 117 5.93 -15.24 16.29
C ALA A 117 5.50 -14.16 15.28
N ALA A 118 4.61 -13.26 15.69
CA ALA A 118 4.20 -12.12 14.88
C ALA A 118 5.36 -11.14 14.61
N ALA A 119 6.18 -10.84 15.62
CA ALA A 119 7.36 -10.00 15.48
C ALA A 119 8.40 -10.63 14.55
N VAL A 120 8.67 -11.92 14.69
CA VAL A 120 9.60 -12.66 13.82
C VAL A 120 9.12 -12.62 12.37
N GLY A 121 7.83 -12.87 12.10
CA GLY A 121 7.28 -12.80 10.75
C GLY A 121 7.33 -11.39 10.14
N ALA A 122 7.02 -10.37 10.94
CA ALA A 122 7.08 -8.97 10.50
C ALA A 122 8.54 -8.51 10.24
N LEU A 123 9.48 -8.89 11.10
CA LEU A 123 10.91 -8.65 10.89
C LEU A 123 11.42 -9.39 9.65
N ALA A 124 11.04 -10.65 9.44
CA ALA A 124 11.47 -11.42 8.29
C ALA A 124 11.09 -10.74 6.96
N LEU A 125 9.92 -10.09 6.90
CA LEU A 125 9.58 -9.22 5.78
C LEU A 125 10.45 -7.96 5.76
N GLY A 126 10.49 -7.22 6.88
CA GLY A 126 11.14 -5.91 6.96
C GLY A 126 12.65 -5.92 6.64
N VAL A 127 13.37 -6.97 7.04
CA VAL A 127 14.82 -7.10 6.78
C VAL A 127 15.15 -7.98 5.57
N SER A 128 14.13 -8.45 4.83
CA SER A 128 14.35 -9.22 3.60
C SER A 128 15.07 -8.34 2.58
N PRO A 129 16.16 -8.81 1.92
CA PRO A 129 16.92 -8.00 0.98
C PRO A 129 16.07 -7.37 -0.13
N LEU A 130 15.10 -8.13 -0.65
CA LEU A 130 14.20 -7.63 -1.69
C LEU A 130 13.27 -6.53 -1.15
N PHE A 131 12.65 -6.73 0.01
CA PHE A 131 11.72 -5.73 0.53
C PHE A 131 12.45 -4.47 1.01
N TRP A 132 13.61 -4.66 1.65
CA TRP A 132 14.45 -3.57 2.12
C TRP A 132 14.99 -2.73 0.97
N SER A 133 15.48 -3.33 -0.12
CA SER A 133 15.98 -2.54 -1.26
C SER A 133 14.91 -1.63 -1.86
N GLN A 134 13.63 -2.05 -1.86
CA GLN A 134 12.51 -1.22 -2.33
C GLN A 134 12.03 -0.19 -1.29
N ALA A 135 12.42 -0.34 -0.02
CA ALA A 135 12.02 0.59 1.05
C ALA A 135 12.97 1.78 1.19
N VAL A 136 14.15 1.72 0.59
CA VAL A 136 15.19 2.75 0.74
C VAL A 136 15.35 3.67 -0.48
N ILE A 137 14.54 3.45 -1.52
CA ILE A 137 14.51 4.23 -2.75
C ILE A 137 13.05 4.53 -3.12
N ALA A 138 12.84 5.51 -3.98
CA ALA A 138 11.52 5.87 -4.51
C ALA A 138 10.96 4.74 -5.36
N GLU A 139 10.09 3.94 -4.76
CA GLU A 139 9.51 2.77 -5.42
C GLU A 139 8.06 2.52 -5.02
N VAL A 140 7.29 1.94 -5.93
CA VAL A 140 5.85 1.69 -5.77
C VAL A 140 5.54 0.43 -4.94
N TYR A 141 6.51 -0.47 -4.78
CA TYR A 141 6.29 -1.79 -4.20
C TYR A 141 5.95 -1.78 -2.71
N THR A 142 6.51 -0.86 -1.92
CA THR A 142 6.22 -0.78 -0.47
C THR A 142 4.80 -0.28 -0.18
N LEU A 143 4.29 0.66 -0.98
CA LEU A 143 2.89 1.09 -0.91
C LEU A 143 1.95 -0.05 -1.34
N ASN A 144 2.31 -0.81 -2.37
CA ASN A 144 1.54 -1.98 -2.79
C ASN A 144 1.50 -3.04 -1.68
N ALA A 145 2.63 -3.34 -1.06
CA ALA A 145 2.72 -4.27 0.06
C ALA A 145 1.88 -3.81 1.26
N LEU A 146 1.87 -2.51 1.56
CA LEU A 146 1.01 -1.93 2.59
C LEU A 146 -0.47 -2.16 2.26
N PHE A 147 -0.92 -1.87 1.03
CA PHE A 147 -2.30 -2.14 0.62
C PHE A 147 -2.69 -3.61 0.76
N VAL A 148 -1.86 -4.52 0.26
CA VAL A 148 -2.06 -5.96 0.41
C VAL A 148 -2.18 -6.35 1.89
N ALA A 149 -1.27 -5.89 2.73
CA ALA A 149 -1.26 -6.18 4.16
C ALA A 149 -2.54 -5.65 4.85
N VAL A 150 -2.97 -4.43 4.53
CA VAL A 150 -4.19 -3.82 5.12
C VAL A 150 -5.44 -4.58 4.66
N VAL A 151 -5.56 -4.93 3.38
CA VAL A 151 -6.70 -5.72 2.88
C VAL A 151 -6.77 -7.06 3.59
N VAL A 152 -5.64 -7.77 3.71
CA VAL A 152 -5.58 -9.04 4.47
C VAL A 152 -5.99 -8.82 5.93
N ALA A 153 -5.46 -7.81 6.60
CA ALA A 153 -5.81 -7.51 7.99
C ALA A 153 -7.30 -7.18 8.18
N VAL A 154 -7.91 -6.46 7.24
CA VAL A 154 -9.35 -6.13 7.24
C VAL A 154 -10.20 -7.39 7.00
N LEU A 155 -9.77 -8.29 6.11
CA LEU A 155 -10.46 -9.57 5.89
C LEU A 155 -10.37 -10.48 7.12
N LEU A 156 -9.24 -10.50 7.83
CA LEU A 156 -9.12 -11.20 9.11
C LEU A 156 -10.00 -10.56 10.20
N LEU A 157 -10.11 -9.23 10.21
CA LEU A 157 -11.02 -8.52 11.10
C LEU A 157 -12.49 -8.85 10.80
N TRP A 158 -12.86 -8.94 9.52
CA TRP A 158 -14.16 -9.43 9.08
C TRP A 158 -14.42 -10.85 9.58
N ARG A 159 -13.47 -11.78 9.42
CA ARG A 159 -13.60 -13.17 9.88
C ARG A 159 -13.93 -13.24 11.37
N ASP A 160 -13.24 -12.46 12.19
CA ASP A 160 -13.40 -12.51 13.65
C ASP A 160 -14.67 -11.80 14.13
N ARG A 161 -15.04 -10.67 13.51
CA ARG A 161 -16.19 -9.84 13.94
C ARG A 161 -17.49 -10.21 13.25
N ARG A 162 -17.41 -10.82 12.06
CA ARG A 162 -18.54 -11.16 11.19
C ARG A 162 -19.39 -9.97 10.72
N GLU A 163 -18.85 -8.76 10.79
CA GLU A 163 -19.54 -7.52 10.42
C GLU A 163 -19.32 -7.15 8.94
N ASP A 164 -20.40 -6.97 8.18
CA ASP A 164 -20.35 -6.71 6.73
C ASP A 164 -19.56 -5.44 6.34
N ARG A 165 -19.43 -4.47 7.25
CA ARG A 165 -18.66 -3.24 7.03
C ARG A 165 -17.20 -3.49 6.66
N TYR A 166 -16.62 -4.59 7.12
CA TYR A 166 -15.24 -4.92 6.83
C TYR A 166 -15.06 -5.50 5.42
N LEU A 167 -16.06 -6.19 4.87
CA LEU A 167 -16.07 -6.58 3.45
C LEU A 167 -16.23 -5.37 2.54
N MET A 168 -17.08 -4.43 2.96
CA MET A 168 -17.27 -3.15 2.28
C MET A 168 -15.99 -2.30 2.29
N LEU A 169 -15.31 -2.23 3.43
CA LEU A 169 -14.00 -1.57 3.55
C LEU A 169 -12.92 -2.27 2.72
N ALA A 170 -12.87 -3.60 2.72
CA ALA A 170 -11.95 -4.35 1.87
C ALA A 170 -12.19 -4.06 0.39
N ALA A 171 -13.44 -4.00 -0.05
CA ALA A 171 -13.78 -3.65 -1.43
C ALA A 171 -13.32 -2.23 -1.81
N LEU A 172 -13.53 -1.24 -0.93
CA LEU A 172 -13.01 0.12 -1.11
C LEU A 172 -11.48 0.12 -1.26
N LEU A 173 -10.78 -0.57 -0.35
CA LEU A 173 -9.32 -0.61 -0.34
C LEU A 173 -8.74 -1.33 -1.56
N VAL A 174 -9.39 -2.38 -2.05
CA VAL A 174 -8.98 -3.07 -3.29
C VAL A 174 -9.20 -2.19 -4.53
N GLY A 175 -10.26 -1.37 -4.55
CA GLY A 175 -10.42 -0.34 -5.58
C GLY A 175 -9.29 0.69 -5.54
N LEU A 176 -9.01 1.22 -4.35
CA LEU A 176 -7.93 2.20 -4.13
C LEU A 176 -6.53 1.65 -4.44
N SER A 177 -6.30 0.35 -4.20
CA SER A 177 -5.02 -0.28 -4.50
C SER A 177 -4.86 -0.61 -6.00
N LEU A 178 -5.96 -0.76 -6.75
CA LEU A 178 -5.91 -0.89 -8.20
C LEU A 178 -5.47 0.40 -8.90
N THR A 179 -5.85 1.56 -8.37
CA THR A 179 -5.33 2.87 -8.83
C THR A 179 -3.89 3.13 -8.38
N HIS A 180 -3.30 2.20 -7.64
CA HIS A 180 -1.87 2.18 -7.35
C HIS A 180 -1.15 1.24 -8.31
N HIS A 181 -1.46 -0.06 -8.30
CA HIS A 181 -0.68 -1.05 -9.05
C HIS A 181 -1.58 -2.18 -9.57
N LEU A 182 -1.46 -2.53 -10.86
CA LEU A 182 -2.35 -3.52 -11.52
C LEU A 182 -2.37 -4.89 -10.83
N THR A 183 -1.23 -5.34 -10.29
CA THR A 183 -1.14 -6.61 -9.56
C THR A 183 -2.05 -6.68 -8.34
N SER A 184 -2.47 -5.53 -7.78
CA SER A 184 -3.50 -5.47 -6.73
C SER A 184 -4.83 -6.09 -7.17
N GLY A 185 -5.10 -6.20 -8.48
CA GLY A 185 -6.28 -6.91 -8.99
C GLY A 185 -6.38 -8.35 -8.51
N LEU A 186 -5.25 -9.01 -8.19
CA LEU A 186 -5.22 -10.36 -7.62
C LEU A 186 -5.86 -10.44 -6.21
N LEU A 187 -6.02 -9.31 -5.53
CA LEU A 187 -6.74 -9.26 -4.25
C LEU A 187 -8.24 -9.54 -4.42
N ILE A 188 -8.82 -9.30 -5.60
CA ILE A 188 -10.23 -9.60 -5.89
C ILE A 188 -10.48 -11.11 -5.82
N PRO A 189 -9.85 -11.97 -6.64
CA PRO A 189 -10.08 -13.41 -6.56
C PRO A 189 -9.62 -13.99 -5.21
N ALA A 190 -8.52 -13.51 -4.63
CA ALA A 190 -8.07 -13.96 -3.32
C ALA A 190 -9.08 -13.64 -2.20
N GLY A 191 -9.62 -12.42 -2.18
CA GLY A 191 -10.64 -11.98 -1.23
C GLY A 191 -11.95 -12.76 -1.41
N LEU A 192 -12.39 -12.96 -2.65
CA LEU A 192 -13.59 -13.76 -2.94
C LEU A 192 -13.42 -15.22 -2.51
N ALA A 193 -12.27 -15.83 -2.78
CA ALA A 193 -11.94 -17.19 -2.33
C ALA A 193 -11.95 -17.28 -0.79
N PHE A 194 -11.35 -16.30 -0.10
CA PHE A 194 -11.38 -16.23 1.36
C PHE A 194 -12.80 -16.12 1.91
N VAL A 195 -13.63 -15.23 1.36
CA VAL A 195 -15.04 -15.09 1.76
C VAL A 195 -15.82 -16.38 1.49
N PHE A 196 -15.57 -17.04 0.36
CA PHE A 196 -16.20 -18.32 0.03
C PHE A 196 -15.90 -19.39 1.08
N VAL A 197 -14.63 -19.54 1.47
CA VAL A 197 -14.19 -20.52 2.48
C VAL A 197 -14.75 -20.19 3.87
N VAL A 198 -14.80 -18.91 4.25
CA VAL A 198 -15.20 -18.48 5.60
C VAL A 198 -16.71 -18.35 5.79
N ASP A 199 -17.45 -17.85 4.78
CA ASP A 199 -18.91 -17.78 4.74
C ASP A 199 -19.44 -17.50 3.32
N ARG A 200 -19.55 -18.56 2.52
CA ARG A 200 -20.13 -18.53 1.16
C ARG A 200 -21.52 -17.90 1.07
N LYS A 201 -22.31 -17.82 2.16
CA LYS A 201 -23.64 -17.20 2.11
C LYS A 201 -23.54 -15.70 1.84
N LYS A 202 -22.45 -15.03 2.24
CA LYS A 202 -22.24 -13.60 1.97
C LYS A 202 -22.17 -13.30 0.48
N LEU A 203 -21.59 -14.21 -0.32
CA LEU A 203 -21.52 -14.08 -1.78
C LEU A 203 -22.87 -14.22 -2.48
N ARG A 204 -23.92 -14.63 -1.78
CA ARG A 204 -25.30 -14.69 -2.31
C ARG A 204 -26.14 -13.48 -1.92
N ARG A 205 -25.62 -12.58 -1.08
CA ARG A 205 -26.36 -11.41 -0.60
C ARG A 205 -26.19 -10.26 -1.60
N GLY A 206 -27.06 -10.21 -2.61
CA GLY A 206 -27.01 -9.21 -3.68
C GLY A 206 -26.89 -7.76 -3.18
N GLY A 207 -27.63 -7.38 -2.12
CA GLY A 207 -27.53 -6.04 -1.54
C GLY A 207 -26.17 -5.73 -0.89
N LEU A 208 -25.48 -6.73 -0.34
CA LEU A 208 -24.10 -6.56 0.16
C LEU A 208 -23.13 -6.42 -1.01
N LEU A 209 -23.24 -7.28 -2.02
CA LEU A 209 -22.39 -7.22 -3.21
C LEU A 209 -22.52 -5.87 -3.93
N LEU A 210 -23.74 -5.35 -4.07
CA LEU A 210 -23.98 -4.05 -4.70
C LEU A 210 -23.33 -2.90 -3.91
N ARG A 211 -23.43 -2.90 -2.58
CA ARG A 211 -22.77 -1.90 -1.73
C ARG A 211 -21.24 -2.01 -1.78
N SER A 212 -20.71 -3.23 -1.75
CA SER A 212 -19.28 -3.47 -1.91
C SER A 212 -18.79 -3.04 -3.30
N LEU A 213 -19.54 -3.32 -4.36
CA LEU A 213 -19.24 -2.84 -5.71
C LEU A 213 -19.25 -1.31 -5.77
N GLY A 214 -20.27 -0.66 -5.19
CA GLY A 214 -20.31 0.80 -5.11
C GLY A 214 -19.08 1.38 -4.42
N LEU A 215 -18.67 0.81 -3.29
CA LEU A 215 -17.47 1.26 -2.57
C LEU A 215 -16.16 0.93 -3.31
N PHE A 216 -16.10 -0.21 -4.00
CA PHE A 216 -14.99 -0.53 -4.89
C PHE A 216 -14.85 0.53 -6.00
N LEU A 217 -15.96 0.92 -6.64
CA LEU A 217 -15.97 1.98 -7.65
C LEU A 217 -15.57 3.35 -7.08
N VAL A 218 -15.97 3.66 -5.84
CA VAL A 218 -15.47 4.85 -5.12
C VAL A 218 -13.96 4.77 -4.91
N GLY A 219 -13.42 3.58 -4.62
CA GLY A 219 -11.98 3.36 -4.53
C GLY A 219 -11.23 3.63 -5.84
N LEU A 220 -11.89 3.50 -6.99
CA LEU A 220 -11.30 3.79 -8.30
C LEU A 220 -11.25 5.28 -8.67
N LEU A 221 -11.84 6.16 -7.86
CA LEU A 221 -11.86 7.61 -8.13
C LEU A 221 -10.48 8.25 -8.37
N PRO A 222 -9.37 7.80 -7.72
CA PRO A 222 -8.05 8.35 -8.03
C PRO A 222 -7.64 8.19 -9.49
N TYR A 223 -8.21 7.27 -10.29
CA TYR A 223 -7.93 7.24 -11.73
C TYR A 223 -8.31 8.53 -12.45
N LEU A 224 -9.24 9.34 -11.91
CA LEU A 224 -9.57 10.66 -12.45
C LEU A 224 -8.37 11.61 -12.46
N TYR A 225 -7.35 11.35 -11.61
CA TYR A 225 -6.07 12.05 -11.63
C TYR A 225 -5.46 12.11 -13.03
N LEU A 226 -5.49 11.01 -13.79
CA LEU A 226 -4.81 10.89 -15.08
C LEU A 226 -5.34 11.88 -16.12
N PRO A 227 -6.63 11.86 -16.51
CA PRO A 227 -7.15 12.82 -17.48
C PRO A 227 -7.13 14.25 -16.95
N ILE A 228 -7.30 14.46 -15.64
CA ILE A 228 -7.23 15.80 -15.04
C ILE A 228 -5.83 16.39 -15.18
N ARG A 229 -4.79 15.64 -14.81
CA ARG A 229 -3.39 16.11 -14.89
C ARG A 229 -2.92 16.25 -16.33
N ALA A 230 -3.36 15.39 -17.23
CA ALA A 230 -3.10 15.55 -18.66
C ALA A 230 -3.71 16.85 -19.20
N ALA A 231 -4.96 17.16 -18.83
CA ALA A 231 -5.63 18.41 -19.21
C ALA A 231 -5.03 19.67 -18.56
N MET A 232 -4.33 19.51 -17.43
CA MET A 232 -3.56 20.58 -16.77
C MET A 232 -2.14 20.74 -17.35
N GLU A 233 -1.80 20.01 -18.42
CA GLU A 233 -0.47 20.04 -19.04
C GLU A 233 0.64 19.73 -18.02
N ALA A 234 0.49 18.64 -17.27
CA ALA A 234 1.50 18.20 -16.31
C ALA A 234 2.90 18.13 -16.97
N PRO A 235 3.98 18.61 -16.32
CA PRO A 235 5.31 18.67 -16.93
C PRO A 235 5.85 17.32 -17.40
N LEU A 236 5.45 16.25 -16.69
CA LEU A 236 5.68 14.86 -17.06
C LEU A 236 4.31 14.23 -17.31
N ASN A 237 4.02 13.91 -18.57
CA ASN A 237 2.69 13.50 -19.04
C ASN A 237 2.80 12.23 -19.91
N GLU A 238 3.17 11.12 -19.28
CA GLU A 238 3.33 9.85 -19.99
C GLU A 238 2.04 9.39 -20.67
N ALA A 239 2.20 8.92 -21.91
CA ALA A 239 1.13 8.47 -22.81
C ALA A 239 -0.02 9.48 -23.09
N ASP A 240 -0.04 10.67 -22.50
CA ASP A 240 -1.13 11.67 -22.53
C ASP A 240 -2.54 11.03 -22.47
N PRO A 241 -3.01 10.66 -21.26
CA PRO A 241 -4.29 9.98 -21.05
C PRO A 241 -5.51 10.93 -21.13
N SER A 242 -5.45 11.98 -21.96
CA SER A 242 -6.53 12.96 -22.16
C SER A 242 -7.73 12.39 -22.94
N SER A 243 -7.54 11.32 -23.72
CA SER A 243 -8.63 10.62 -24.43
C SER A 243 -8.93 9.25 -23.80
N PRO A 244 -10.17 8.73 -23.91
CA PRO A 244 -10.53 7.43 -23.33
C PRO A 244 -9.65 6.27 -23.81
N GLY A 245 -9.24 6.26 -25.08
CA GLY A 245 -8.37 5.21 -25.63
C GLY A 245 -6.97 5.24 -25.01
N ARG A 246 -6.36 6.43 -24.90
CA ARG A 246 -5.02 6.61 -24.30
C ARG A 246 -5.04 6.33 -22.80
N PHE A 247 -6.10 6.78 -22.12
CA PHE A 247 -6.36 6.43 -20.72
C PHE A 247 -6.39 4.91 -20.53
N LEU A 248 -7.17 4.18 -21.33
CA LEU A 248 -7.27 2.73 -21.24
C LEU A 248 -5.92 2.04 -21.52
N LEU A 249 -5.17 2.50 -22.52
CA LEU A 249 -3.83 1.98 -22.82
C LEU A 249 -2.88 2.15 -21.63
N LEU A 250 -2.88 3.33 -20.99
CA LEU A 250 -2.03 3.60 -19.84
C LEU A 250 -2.42 2.75 -18.63
N VAL A 251 -3.70 2.74 -18.23
CA VAL A 251 -4.11 2.03 -17.01
C VAL A 251 -4.05 0.52 -17.14
N THR A 252 -4.09 -0.03 -18.36
CA THR A 252 -3.99 -1.49 -18.58
C THR A 252 -2.55 -1.98 -18.78
N GLY A 253 -1.57 -1.07 -18.86
CA GLY A 253 -0.19 -1.44 -19.19
C GLY A 253 0.03 -1.77 -20.66
N ALA A 254 -0.95 -1.47 -21.53
CA ALA A 254 -0.87 -1.73 -22.96
C ALA A 254 -0.18 -0.59 -23.75
N ALA A 255 0.03 0.56 -23.12
CA ALA A 255 0.91 1.59 -23.64
C ALA A 255 2.37 1.11 -23.52
N THR A 256 2.93 0.53 -24.58
CA THR A 256 4.38 0.29 -24.64
C THR A 256 5.09 1.58 -25.01
N SER A 257 6.16 1.90 -24.28
CA SER A 257 7.15 2.94 -24.62
C SER A 257 7.88 2.65 -25.93
#